data_AF-A0A1H9Y780-F1
#
_entry.id   AF-A0A1H9Y780-F1
#
_cell.length_a   1.000
_cell.length_b   1.000
_cell.length_c   1.000
_cell.angle_alpha   90.00
_cell.angle_beta   90.00
_cell.angle_gamma   90.00
#
_symmetry.space_group_name_H-M   'P 1'
#
loop_
_entity.id
_entity.type
_entity.pdbx_description
1 polymer ?
#
loop_
_entity_poly.entity_id
_entity_poly.type
_entity_poly.pdbx_seq_one_letter_code
_entity_poly.pdbx_strand_id
1 'polypeptide(L)'
;MTESKLIGKRIILAVPEREMCLEYFILKEQNEHDNTVTYGAKICKTENGIDEVEEVKGITDSSKVIISLADMLLENTVTPISMVDVIDDYVTDKLCS
;
A
#
# COMPACT_ATOMS: atom_id res chain seq x y z
N MET A 1 -6.06 -8.89 15.21
CA MET A 1 -4.64 -8.47 15.23
C MET A 1 -4.24 -7.99 13.85
N THR A 2 -3.51 -6.88 13.73
CA THR A 2 -3.05 -6.32 12.44
C THR A 2 -1.54 -6.49 12.30
N GLU A 3 -1.09 -7.19 11.27
CA GLU A 3 0.32 -7.37 10.91
C GLU A 3 0.63 -6.53 9.67
N SER A 4 1.81 -5.92 9.62
CA SER A 4 2.29 -5.18 8.45
C SER A 4 3.59 -5.77 7.94
N LYS A 5 3.68 -6.00 6.62
CA LYS A 5 4.86 -6.58 5.96
C LYS A 5 5.37 -5.65 4.86
N LEU A 6 6.64 -5.25 4.95
CA LEU A 6 7.32 -4.48 3.91
C LEU A 6 7.47 -5.35 2.65
N ILE A 7 7.04 -4.82 1.51
CA ILE A 7 7.13 -5.46 0.19
C ILE A 7 8.28 -4.87 -0.62
N GLY A 8 8.46 -3.56 -0.55
CA GLY A 8 9.50 -2.89 -1.30
C GLY A 8 9.69 -1.44 -0.90
N LYS A 9 10.78 -0.87 -1.40
CA LYS A 9 11.17 0.52 -1.19
C LYS A 9 11.62 1.14 -2.51
N ARG A 10 11.25 2.39 -2.74
CA ARG A 10 11.74 3.25 -3.83
C ARG A 10 12.44 4.47 -3.25
N ILE A 11 13.59 4.81 -3.81
CA ILE A 11 14.31 6.05 -3.51
C ILE A 11 14.28 6.89 -4.78
N ILE A 12 13.75 8.10 -4.69
CA ILE A 12 13.59 9.04 -5.80
C ILE A 12 14.46 10.27 -5.50
N LEU A 13 15.29 10.63 -6.48
CA LEU A 13 16.10 11.85 -6.43
C LEU A 13 15.39 12.93 -7.25
N ALA A 14 14.65 13.81 -6.59
CA ALA A 14 13.93 14.90 -7.27
C ALA A 14 14.86 16.06 -7.68
N VAL A 15 15.90 16.30 -6.88
CA VAL A 15 17.02 17.23 -7.12
C VAL A 15 18.25 16.69 -6.36
N PRO A 16 19.48 17.15 -6.64
CA PRO A 16 20.71 16.63 -6.01
C PRO A 16 20.72 16.63 -4.47
N GLU A 17 19.80 17.37 -3.84
CA GLU A 17 19.71 17.60 -2.40
C GLU A 17 18.37 17.16 -1.80
N ARG A 18 17.43 16.61 -2.59
CA ARG A 18 16.14 16.10 -2.08
C ARG A 18 15.95 14.64 -2.46
N GLU A 19 16.08 13.80 -1.44
CA GLU A 19 15.75 12.38 -1.51
C GLU A 19 14.34 12.17 -0.96
N MET A 20 13.52 11.48 -1.74
CA MET A 20 12.21 10.98 -1.34
C MET A 20 12.27 9.47 -1.25
N CYS A 21 11.96 8.94 -0.07
CA CYS A 21 11.86 7.52 0.19
C CYS A 21 10.39 7.11 0.25
N LEU A 22 10.01 6.07 -0.48
CA LEU A 22 8.70 5.44 -0.43
C LEU A 22 8.84 3.98 0.00
N GLU A 23 8.10 3.57 1.01
CA GLU A 23 8.06 2.20 1.52
C GLU A 23 6.64 1.66 1.42
N TYR A 24 6.50 0.47 0.84
CA TYR A 24 5.22 -0.14 0.50
C TYR A 24 5.00 -1.38 1.35
N PHE A 25 3.85 -1.47 2.01
CA PHE A 25 3.52 -2.53 2.94
C PHE A 25 2.18 -3.18 2.60
N ILE A 26 2.09 -4.48 2.85
CA ILE A 26 0.82 -5.19 2.95
C ILE A 26 0.40 -5.23 4.41
N LEU A 27 -0.86 -4.94 4.66
CA LEU A 27 -1.52 -5.13 5.94
C LEU A 27 -2.29 -6.44 5.90
N LYS A 28 -2.23 -7.20 7.00
CA LYS A 28 -3.02 -8.41 7.20
C LYS A 28 -3.79 -8.25 8.50
N GLU A 29 -5.10 -8.31 8.41
CA GLU A 29 -6.00 -8.21 9.55
C GLU A 29 -6.69 -9.55 9.75
N GLN A 30 -6.43 -10.16 10.90
CA GLN A 30 -7.17 -11.34 11.33
C GLN A 30 -8.29 -10.89 12.27
N ASN A 31 -9.52 -11.17 11.86
CA ASN A 31 -10.71 -10.95 12.66
C ASN A 31 -10.93 -12.18 13.57
N GLU A 32 -10.88 -11.95 14.87
CA GLU A 32 -10.97 -13.02 15.88
C GLU A 32 -12.40 -13.53 16.07
N HIS A 33 -13.41 -12.76 15.66
CA HIS A 33 -14.82 -13.11 15.86
C HIS A 33 -15.33 -14.12 14.81
N ASP A 34 -14.91 -13.97 13.57
CA ASP A 34 -15.36 -14.81 12.44
C ASP A 34 -14.22 -15.62 11.80
N ASN A 35 -13.00 -15.53 12.35
CA ASN A 35 -11.78 -16.17 11.85
C ASN A 35 -11.48 -15.84 10.38
N THR A 36 -11.95 -14.68 9.90
CA THR A 36 -11.65 -14.17 8.56
C THR A 36 -10.33 -13.40 8.55
N VAL A 37 -9.72 -13.38 7.37
CA VAL A 37 -8.51 -12.58 7.11
C VAL A 37 -8.83 -11.62 6.00
N THR A 38 -8.59 -10.34 6.24
CA THR A 38 -8.61 -9.31 5.21
C THR A 38 -7.22 -8.70 5.06
N TYR A 39 -6.98 -8.16 3.89
CA TYR A 39 -5.72 -7.57 3.50
C TYR A 39 -5.94 -6.11 3.13
N GLY A 40 -4.94 -5.30 3.47
CA GLY A 40 -4.86 -3.89 3.14
C GLY A 40 -3.48 -3.54 2.61
N ALA A 41 -3.30 -2.26 2.29
CA ALA A 41 -2.02 -1.71 1.86
C ALA A 41 -1.69 -0.49 2.72
N LYS A 42 -0.40 -0.14 2.78
CA LYS A 42 0.10 1.06 3.44
C LYS A 42 1.32 1.58 2.67
N ILE A 43 1.39 2.89 2.50
CA ILE A 43 2.57 3.56 1.93
C ILE A 43 3.09 4.58 2.95
N CYS A 44 4.38 4.50 3.24
CA CYS A 44 5.10 5.54 3.99
C CYS A 44 5.98 6.31 3.02
N LYS A 45 5.88 7.63 3.03
CA LYS A 45 6.79 8.54 2.34
C LYS A 45 7.60 9.29 3.39
N THR A 46 8.91 9.36 3.19
CA THR A 46 9.81 10.23 3.95
C THR A 46 10.53 11.16 2.98
N GLU A 47 10.37 12.47 3.15
CA GLU A 47 11.02 13.49 2.32
C GLU A 47 11.37 14.71 3.18
N ASN A 48 12.64 15.13 3.19
CA ASN A 48 13.11 16.30 3.96
C ASN A 48 12.74 16.27 5.46
N GLY A 49 12.69 15.08 6.07
CA GLY A 49 12.30 14.90 7.47
C GLY A 49 10.79 15.01 7.73
N ILE A 50 9.97 15.07 6.69
CA ILE A 50 8.51 14.99 6.76
C ILE A 50 8.10 13.58 6.37
N ASP A 51 7.31 12.96 7.25
CA ASP A 51 6.70 11.66 7.00
C ASP A 51 5.23 11.84 6.60
N GLU A 52 4.84 11.29 5.46
CA GLU A 52 3.45 11.15 5.03
C GLU A 52 3.11 9.66 5.00
N VAL A 53 1.97 9.28 5.58
CA VAL A 53 1.56 7.88 5.68
C VAL A 53 0.09 7.77 5.31
N GLU A 54 -0.23 6.80 4.46
CA GLU A 54 -1.61 6.44 4.13
C GLU A 54 -1.78 4.93 4.27
N GLU A 55 -2.94 4.50 4.77
CA GLU A 55 -3.30 3.08 4.89
C GLU A 55 -4.74 2.83 4.47
N VAL A 56 -4.95 1.78 3.69
CA VAL A 56 -6.29 1.32 3.30
C VAL A 56 -6.43 -0.13 3.75
N LYS A 57 -7.43 -0.38 4.58
CA LYS A 57 -7.72 -1.68 5.20
C LYS A 57 -8.87 -2.36 4.49
N GLY A 58 -8.98 -3.68 4.67
CA GLY A 58 -10.13 -4.43 4.18
C GLY A 58 -10.34 -4.41 2.67
N ILE A 59 -9.28 -4.28 1.88
CA ILE A 59 -9.35 -4.20 0.40
C ILE A 59 -9.80 -5.54 -0.20
N THR A 60 -9.26 -6.65 0.30
CA THR A 60 -9.53 -7.99 -0.25
C THR A 60 -9.27 -9.07 0.81
N ASP A 61 -9.91 -10.23 0.69
CA ASP A 61 -9.61 -11.44 1.46
C ASP A 61 -8.56 -12.35 0.77
N SER A 62 -8.13 -11.97 -0.44
CA SER A 62 -7.21 -12.77 -1.25
C SER A 62 -5.77 -12.28 -1.13
N SER A 63 -4.91 -13.12 -0.58
CA SER A 63 -3.47 -12.86 -0.49
C SER A 63 -2.81 -12.62 -1.85
N LYS A 64 -3.31 -13.28 -2.91
CA LYS A 64 -2.78 -13.09 -4.27
C LYS A 64 -3.13 -11.72 -4.82
N VAL A 65 -4.38 -11.29 -4.62
CA VAL A 65 -4.86 -10.00 -5.13
C VAL A 65 -4.11 -8.85 -4.45
N ILE A 66 -3.92 -8.91 -3.13
CA ILE A 66 -3.19 -7.85 -2.43
C ILE A 66 -1.71 -7.80 -2.82
N ILE A 67 -1.06 -8.94 -3.09
CA ILE A 67 0.33 -8.96 -3.55
C ILE A 67 0.43 -8.29 -4.92
N SER A 68 -0.44 -8.66 -5.86
CA SER A 68 -0.45 -8.02 -7.19
C SER A 68 -0.74 -6.52 -7.13
N LEU A 69 -1.63 -6.09 -6.23
CA LEU A 69 -1.88 -4.66 -6.00
C LEU A 69 -0.64 -3.97 -5.44
N ALA A 70 0.01 -4.53 -4.41
CA ALA A 70 1.22 -3.95 -3.81
C ALA A 70 2.38 -3.84 -4.82
N ASP A 71 2.56 -4.87 -5.66
CA ASP A 71 3.54 -4.84 -6.74
C ASP A 71 3.24 -3.71 -7.74
N MET A 72 1.98 -3.54 -8.14
CA MET A 72 1.56 -2.44 -9.02
C MET A 72 1.82 -1.06 -8.40
N LEU A 73 1.51 -0.87 -7.11
CA LEU A 73 1.78 0.38 -6.38
C LEU A 73 3.28 0.69 -6.36
N LEU A 74 4.11 -0.32 -6.12
CA LEU A 74 5.57 -0.23 -6.06
C LEU A 74 6.20 0.06 -7.44
N GLU A 75 5.69 -0.59 -8.49
CA GLU A 75 6.16 -0.41 -9.87
C GLU A 75 5.85 0.99 -10.38
N ASN A 76 4.65 1.49 -10.10
CA ASN A 76 4.20 2.82 -10.55
C ASN A 76 4.60 3.95 -9.61
N THR A 77 5.34 3.65 -8.54
CA THR A 77 5.84 4.65 -7.59
C THR A 77 4.70 5.48 -6.98
N VAL A 78 3.59 4.82 -6.65
CA VAL A 78 2.41 5.45 -6.05
C VAL A 78 2.79 6.06 -4.71
N THR A 79 2.23 7.23 -4.41
CA THR A 79 2.48 8.00 -3.19
C THR A 79 1.30 7.89 -2.22
N PRO A 80 1.48 8.19 -0.91
CA PRO A 80 0.38 8.13 0.05
C PRO A 80 -0.88 8.88 -0.41
N ILE A 81 -0.72 10.11 -0.91
CA ILE A 81 -1.85 10.94 -1.37
C ILE A 81 -2.62 10.37 -2.56
N SER A 82 -1.96 9.61 -3.44
CA SER A 82 -2.59 9.02 -4.63
C SER A 82 -3.06 7.58 -4.42
N MET A 83 -2.76 7.00 -3.26
CA MET A 83 -2.97 5.59 -2.99
C MET A 83 -4.44 5.21 -3.00
N VAL A 84 -5.30 6.02 -2.37
CA VAL A 84 -6.74 5.74 -2.26
C VAL A 84 -7.38 5.68 -3.64
N ASP A 85 -7.13 6.71 -4.47
CA ASP A 85 -7.68 6.78 -5.83
C ASP A 85 -7.25 5.58 -6.69
N VAL A 86 -5.96 5.20 -6.62
CA VAL A 86 -5.43 4.06 -7.38
C VAL A 86 -6.05 2.73 -6.92
N ILE A 87 -6.29 2.57 -5.61
CA ILE A 87 -6.91 1.36 -5.07
C ILE A 87 -8.38 1.27 -5.46
N ASP A 88 -9.11 2.38 -5.39
CA ASP A 88 -10.53 2.44 -5.78
C ASP A 88 -10.70 2.07 -7.26
N ASP A 89 -9.85 2.60 -8.14
CA ASP A 89 -9.82 2.25 -9.56
C ASP A 89 -9.52 0.74 -9.76
N TYR A 90 -8.53 0.20 -9.04
CA TYR A 90 -8.16 -1.20 -9.14
C TYR A 90 -9.28 -2.14 -8.68
N VAL A 91 -9.92 -1.84 -7.55
CA VAL A 91 -11.03 -2.63 -6.99
C VAL A 91 -12.21 -2.62 -7.94
N THR A 92 -12.55 -1.45 -8.49
CA THR A 92 -13.65 -1.29 -9.45
C THR A 92 -13.42 -2.15 -10.71
N ASP A 93 -12.20 -2.16 -11.25
CA ASP A 93 -11.87 -2.93 -12.46
C ASP A 93 -11.83 -4.45 -12.20
N LYS A 94 -11.22 -4.89 -11.10
CA LYS A 94 -10.86 -6.31 -10.86
C LYS A 94 -11.87 -7.10 -10.02
N LEU A 95 -12.62 -6.46 -9.13
CA LEU A 95 -13.50 -7.13 -8.16
C LEU A 95 -14.99 -6.92 -8.45
N CYS A 96 -15.35 -5.93 -9.27
CA CYS A 96 -16.74 -5.68 -9.69
C CYS A 96 -17.07 -6.14 -11.14
N SER A 97 -16.14 -6.81 -11.82
CA SER A 97 -16.35 -7.43 -13.15
C SER A 97 -16.68 -8.92 -13.02
#